data_AF-A0A1H8GMM8-F1
#
_entry.id   AF-A0A1H8GMM8-F1
#
_cell.length_a   1.000
_cell.length_b   1.000
_cell.length_c   1.000
_cell.angle_alpha   90.00
_cell.angle_beta   90.00
_cell.angle_gamma   90.00
#
_symmetry.space_group_name_H-M   'P 1'
#
loop_
_entity.id
_entity.type
_entity.pdbx_description
1 polymer ?
#
loop_
_entity_poly.entity_id
_entity_poly.type
_entity_poly.pdbx_seq_one_letter_code
_entity_poly.pdbx_strand_id
1 'polypeptide(L)'
;MSPETTTDLLNKLLTIAFPVSLVTALFANLINKVSNDKNQSLKYITEERAKWREFVKISASKIYSGEYNEKETEKYTITHLILSLNPLQYTSDNNLDNRIRELLGMIERGNRKQEVLEEFRYCVGTLLKYDWERSKNEAKPWIKRELDDTLKRRFLHKYYLENDERKIKK
;
A
#
# COMPACT_ATOMS: atom_id res chain seq x y z
N MET A 1 -4.69 18.16 63.61
CA MET A 1 -3.77 18.39 62.48
C MET A 1 -3.61 19.89 62.34
N SER A 2 -2.39 20.45 62.40
CA SER A 2 -2.22 21.90 62.35
C SER A 2 -2.47 22.42 60.92
N PRO A 3 -3.04 23.62 60.75
CA PRO A 3 -3.30 24.20 59.43
C PRO A 3 -2.02 24.29 58.56
N GLU A 4 -0.85 24.42 59.16
CA GLU A 4 0.46 24.40 58.48
C GLU A 4 0.81 23.05 57.84
N THR A 5 0.48 21.93 58.49
CA THR A 5 0.73 20.59 57.90
C THR A 5 -0.15 20.32 56.69
N THR A 6 -1.37 20.86 56.66
CA THR A 6 -2.27 20.73 55.50
C THR A 6 -1.86 21.60 54.33
N THR A 7 -1.36 22.81 54.57
CA THR A 7 -0.89 23.70 53.48
C THR A 7 0.42 23.20 52.85
N ASP A 8 1.33 22.62 53.65
CA ASP A 8 2.57 22.03 53.13
C ASP A 8 2.31 20.79 52.25
N LEU A 9 1.35 19.95 52.63
CA LEU A 9 0.91 18.81 51.81
C LEU A 9 0.27 19.26 50.50
N LEU A 10 -0.56 20.30 50.51
CA LEU A 10 -1.16 20.88 49.30
C LEU A 10 -0.09 21.46 48.37
N ASN A 11 0.92 22.15 48.90
CA ASN A 11 2.02 22.70 48.12
C ASN A 11 2.87 21.60 47.48
N LYS A 12 3.16 20.52 48.20
CA LYS A 12 3.86 19.33 47.67
C LYS A 12 3.07 18.66 46.55
N LEU A 13 1.76 18.49 46.72
CA LEU A 13 0.88 17.93 45.69
C LEU A 13 0.83 18.82 44.43
N LEU A 14 0.72 20.14 44.59
CA LEU A 14 0.73 21.09 43.47
C LEU A 14 2.06 21.11 42.72
N THR A 15 3.18 21.00 43.46
CA THR A 15 4.54 20.99 42.90
C THR A 15 4.80 19.72 42.08
N ILE A 16 4.14 18.60 42.41
CA ILE A 16 4.24 17.35 41.64
C ILE A 16 3.21 17.30 40.51
N ALA A 17 1.97 17.75 40.75
CA ALA A 17 0.89 17.68 39.76
C ALA A 17 1.15 18.59 38.54
N PHE A 18 1.73 19.77 38.75
CA PHE A 18 1.94 20.73 37.67
C PHE A 18 2.96 20.23 36.61
N PRO A 19 4.17 19.75 36.97
CA PRO A 19 5.12 19.16 36.01
C PRO A 19 4.56 17.93 35.30
N VAL A 20 3.83 17.05 36.01
CA VAL A 20 3.24 15.84 35.43
C VAL A 20 2.17 16.20 34.38
N SER A 21 1.34 17.21 34.65
CA SER A 21 0.33 17.69 33.70
C SER A 21 0.95 18.31 32.44
N LEU A 22 2.05 19.04 32.57
CA LEU A 22 2.76 19.65 31.44
C LEU A 22 3.42 18.58 30.56
N VAL A 23 4.11 17.63 31.18
CA VAL A 23 4.78 16.53 30.48
C VAL A 23 3.76 15.66 29.73
N THR A 24 2.65 15.31 30.37
CA THR A 24 1.58 14.53 29.71
C THR A 24 0.93 15.29 28.54
N ALA A 25 0.69 16.60 28.68
CA ALA A 25 0.17 17.43 27.58
C ALA A 25 1.15 17.52 26.40
N LEU A 26 2.45 17.62 26.64
CA LEU A 26 3.48 17.62 25.60
C LEU A 26 3.53 16.29 24.85
N PHE A 27 3.51 15.17 25.57
CA PHE A 27 3.44 13.84 24.95
C PHE A 27 2.15 13.63 24.16
N ALA A 28 1.00 14.04 24.71
CA ALA A 28 -0.28 13.95 24.02
C ALA A 28 -0.28 14.80 22.74
N ASN A 29 0.23 16.03 22.78
CA ASN A 29 0.35 16.90 21.60
C ASN A 29 1.31 16.33 20.55
N LEU A 30 2.43 15.74 20.96
CA LEU A 30 3.36 15.08 20.04
C LEU A 30 2.73 13.86 19.37
N ILE A 31 2.05 13.02 20.15
CA ILE A 31 1.31 11.86 19.63
C ILE A 31 0.20 12.31 18.68
N ASN A 32 -0.55 13.35 19.03
CA ASN A 32 -1.62 13.90 18.21
C ASN A 32 -1.09 14.48 16.90
N LYS A 33 0.02 15.22 16.93
CA LYS A 33 0.66 15.75 15.72
C LYS A 33 1.13 14.63 14.80
N VAL A 34 1.86 13.65 15.33
CA VAL A 34 2.33 12.48 14.55
C VAL A 34 1.17 11.66 13.99
N SER A 35 0.08 11.52 14.76
CA SER A 35 -1.14 10.85 14.31
C SER A 35 -1.82 11.63 13.18
N ASN A 36 -1.94 12.95 13.31
CA ASN A 36 -2.58 13.81 12.32
C ASN A 36 -1.79 13.87 11.00
N ASP A 37 -0.47 14.05 11.06
CA ASP A 37 0.40 14.07 9.88
C ASP A 37 0.36 12.73 9.13
N LYS A 38 0.37 11.61 9.88
CA LYS A 38 0.19 10.27 9.30
C LYS A 38 -1.18 10.11 8.67
N ASN A 39 -2.25 10.57 9.31
CA ASN A 39 -3.60 10.47 8.77
C ASN A 39 -3.77 11.27 7.48
N GLN A 40 -3.20 12.47 7.41
CA GLN A 40 -3.23 13.29 6.19
C GLN A 40 -2.44 12.64 5.04
N SER A 41 -1.22 12.15 5.32
CA SER A 41 -0.41 11.43 4.33
C SER A 41 -1.11 10.15 3.85
N LEU A 42 -1.69 9.38 4.77
CA LEU A 42 -2.40 8.14 4.46
C LEU A 42 -3.65 8.41 3.64
N LYS A 43 -4.39 9.49 3.94
CA LYS A 43 -5.54 9.93 3.12
C LYS A 43 -5.11 10.25 1.69
N TYR A 44 -4.08 11.08 1.53
CA TYR A 44 -3.57 11.45 0.20
C TYR A 44 -3.12 10.22 -0.61
N ILE A 45 -2.32 9.33 -0.01
CA ILE A 45 -1.87 8.09 -0.67
C ILE A 45 -3.06 7.19 -1.03
N THR A 46 -4.07 7.10 -0.17
CA THR A 46 -5.27 6.29 -0.42
C THR A 46 -6.07 6.81 -1.61
N GLU A 47 -6.19 8.14 -1.74
CA GLU A 47 -6.86 8.79 -2.88
C GLU A 47 -6.10 8.56 -4.18
N GLU A 48 -4.77 8.75 -4.19
CA GLU A 48 -3.94 8.49 -5.37
C GLU A 48 -3.98 7.01 -5.78
N ARG A 49 -3.94 6.08 -4.82
CA ARG A 49 -4.11 4.65 -5.11
C ARG A 49 -5.50 4.30 -5.63
N ALA A 50 -6.56 4.98 -5.18
CA ALA A 50 -7.90 4.78 -5.72
C ALA A 50 -7.96 5.19 -7.19
N LYS A 51 -7.39 6.35 -7.55
CA LYS A 51 -7.27 6.80 -8.94
C LYS A 51 -6.44 5.81 -9.78
N TRP A 52 -5.30 5.37 -9.25
CA TRP A 52 -4.44 4.39 -9.93
C TRP A 52 -5.16 3.05 -10.16
N ARG A 53 -5.86 2.51 -9.17
CA ARG A 53 -6.64 1.26 -9.33
C ARG A 53 -7.72 1.40 -10.40
N GLU A 54 -8.39 2.55 -10.44
CA GLU A 54 -9.42 2.81 -11.46
C GLU A 54 -8.81 2.90 -12.86
N PHE A 55 -7.70 3.62 -13.00
CA PHE A 55 -6.93 3.67 -14.24
C PHE A 55 -6.51 2.26 -14.72
N VAL A 56 -5.97 1.43 -13.83
CA VAL A 56 -5.55 0.05 -14.16
C VAL A 56 -6.74 -0.81 -14.60
N LYS A 57 -7.89 -0.73 -13.91
CA LYS A 57 -9.11 -1.46 -14.28
C LYS A 57 -9.62 -1.05 -15.66
N ILE A 58 -9.74 0.26 -15.92
CA ILE A 58 -10.23 0.77 -17.20
C ILE A 58 -9.28 0.37 -18.33
N SER A 59 -7.98 0.53 -18.12
CA SER A 59 -6.96 0.17 -19.12
C SER A 59 -6.99 -1.31 -19.44
N ALA A 60 -7.04 -2.16 -18.41
CA ALA A 60 -7.13 -3.61 -18.59
C ALA A 60 -8.43 -4.03 -19.28
N SER A 61 -9.56 -3.40 -18.98
CA SER A 61 -10.84 -3.67 -19.65
C SER A 61 -10.79 -3.32 -21.14
N LYS A 62 -10.26 -2.15 -21.50
CA LYS A 62 -10.06 -1.74 -22.91
C LYS A 62 -9.14 -2.71 -23.65
N ILE A 63 -8.00 -3.04 -23.03
CA ILE A 63 -7.04 -3.99 -23.60
C ILE A 63 -7.68 -5.36 -23.78
N TYR A 64 -8.51 -5.81 -22.85
CA TYR A 64 -9.19 -7.11 -22.94
C TYR A 64 -10.27 -7.12 -24.02
N SER A 65 -11.16 -6.11 -24.05
CA SER A 65 -12.24 -6.02 -25.05
C SER A 65 -11.74 -5.71 -26.46
N GLY A 66 -10.58 -5.05 -26.57
CA GLY A 66 -10.11 -4.51 -27.85
C GLY A 66 -10.91 -3.29 -28.31
N GLU A 67 -11.74 -2.73 -27.43
CA GLU A 67 -12.56 -1.55 -27.71
C GLU A 67 -11.82 -0.29 -27.27
N TYR A 68 -11.53 0.56 -28.24
CA TYR A 68 -10.86 1.84 -28.02
C TYR A 68 -11.65 2.98 -28.66
N ASN A 69 -11.50 4.19 -28.13
CA ASN A 69 -12.12 5.40 -28.70
C ASN A 69 -11.17 6.08 -29.69
N GLU A 70 -11.66 7.07 -30.45
CA GLU A 70 -10.83 7.78 -31.45
C GLU A 70 -9.56 8.44 -30.88
N LYS A 71 -9.51 8.72 -29.57
CA LYS A 71 -8.40 9.43 -28.93
C LYS A 71 -7.35 8.50 -28.32
N GLU A 72 -7.70 7.25 -28.07
CA GLU A 72 -6.85 6.29 -27.36
C GLU A 72 -6.68 5.06 -28.25
N THR A 73 -5.44 4.68 -28.54
CA THR A 73 -5.16 3.43 -29.28
C THR A 73 -4.79 2.30 -28.30
N GLU A 74 -4.74 1.07 -28.80
CA GLU A 74 -4.18 -0.07 -28.06
C GLU A 74 -2.78 0.23 -27.53
N LYS A 75 -1.88 0.69 -28.41
CA LYS A 75 -0.50 1.04 -28.06
C LYS A 75 -0.43 2.15 -27.00
N TYR A 76 -1.28 3.17 -27.14
CA TYR A 76 -1.38 4.24 -26.14
C TYR A 76 -1.77 3.67 -24.76
N THR A 77 -2.82 2.86 -24.72
CA THR A 77 -3.34 2.27 -23.48
C THR A 77 -2.30 1.35 -22.83
N ILE A 78 -1.65 0.49 -23.63
CA ILE A 78 -0.60 -0.41 -23.18
C ILE A 78 0.60 0.37 -22.63
N THR A 79 1.05 1.42 -23.34
CA THR A 79 2.18 2.25 -22.91
C THR A 79 1.91 2.89 -21.56
N HIS A 80 0.75 3.53 -21.40
CA HIS A 80 0.36 4.17 -20.14
C HIS A 80 0.25 3.17 -18.99
N LEU A 81 -0.26 1.95 -19.24
CA LEU A 81 -0.34 0.91 -18.23
C LEU A 81 1.06 0.45 -17.80
N ILE A 82 1.98 0.20 -18.74
CA ILE A 82 3.36 -0.19 -18.42
C ILE A 82 4.07 0.88 -17.57
N LEU A 83 3.95 2.15 -17.96
CA LEU A 83 4.55 3.27 -17.22
C LEU A 83 3.98 3.39 -15.80
N SER A 84 2.70 3.06 -15.61
CA SER A 84 2.02 3.09 -14.31
C SER A 84 2.35 1.91 -13.41
N LEU A 85 2.82 0.78 -13.97
CA LEU A 85 3.31 -0.37 -13.22
C LEU A 85 4.76 -0.18 -12.76
N ASN A 86 5.58 0.47 -13.59
CA ASN A 86 7.01 0.69 -13.36
C ASN A 86 7.78 -0.59 -12.90
N PRO A 87 7.67 -1.72 -13.64
CA PRO A 87 8.34 -2.97 -13.26
C PRO A 87 9.86 -2.81 -13.26
N LEU A 88 10.52 -3.00 -12.12
CA LEU A 88 11.98 -3.07 -12.05
C LEU A 88 12.44 -4.48 -12.46
N GLN A 89 13.29 -4.56 -13.48
CA GLN A 89 13.74 -5.83 -14.10
C GLN A 89 14.56 -6.75 -13.19
N TYR A 90 15.02 -6.29 -12.01
CA TYR A 90 16.08 -6.97 -11.23
C TYR A 90 15.72 -7.29 -9.78
N THR A 91 14.43 -7.34 -9.43
CA THR A 91 14.00 -7.74 -8.08
C THR A 91 13.04 -8.92 -8.14
N SER A 92 13.30 -9.96 -7.36
CA SER A 92 12.43 -11.14 -7.17
C SER A 92 10.99 -10.80 -6.77
N ASP A 93 10.77 -9.58 -6.28
CA ASP A 93 9.48 -9.07 -5.83
C ASP A 93 8.57 -8.57 -6.98
N ASN A 94 9.07 -8.48 -8.22
CA ASN A 94 8.34 -7.88 -9.35
C ASN A 94 7.88 -8.89 -10.42
N ASN A 95 7.83 -10.19 -10.13
CA ASN A 95 7.48 -11.18 -11.16
C ASN A 95 6.06 -10.98 -11.72
N LEU A 96 5.12 -10.51 -10.89
CA LEU A 96 3.76 -10.21 -11.35
C LEU A 96 3.76 -9.08 -12.39
N ASP A 97 4.44 -7.97 -12.08
CA ASP A 97 4.47 -6.80 -12.96
C ASP A 97 5.27 -7.09 -14.24
N ASN A 98 6.34 -7.86 -14.13
CA ASN A 98 7.09 -8.38 -15.28
C ASN A 98 6.22 -9.29 -16.16
N ARG A 99 5.42 -10.18 -15.56
CA ARG A 99 4.49 -11.04 -16.31
C ARG A 99 3.42 -10.22 -17.02
N ILE A 100 2.86 -9.21 -16.36
CA ILE A 100 1.90 -8.29 -16.99
C ILE A 100 2.56 -7.59 -18.19
N ARG A 101 3.79 -7.08 -18.03
CA ARG A 101 4.55 -6.44 -19.13
C ARG A 101 4.78 -7.38 -20.31
N GLU A 102 5.16 -8.64 -20.05
CA GLU A 102 5.34 -9.66 -21.10
C GLU A 102 4.05 -9.89 -21.88
N LEU A 103 2.93 -10.11 -21.18
CA LEU A 103 1.62 -10.35 -21.78
C LEU A 103 1.16 -9.14 -22.60
N LEU A 104 1.37 -7.93 -22.09
CA LEU A 104 1.09 -6.69 -22.83
C LEU A 104 1.94 -6.60 -24.11
N GLY A 105 3.22 -6.97 -24.06
CA GLY A 105 4.07 -7.03 -25.24
C GLY A 105 3.68 -8.13 -26.24
N MET A 106 3.05 -9.22 -25.80
CA MET A 106 2.46 -10.23 -26.68
C MET A 106 1.21 -9.69 -27.37
N ILE A 107 0.33 -9.03 -26.62
CA ILE A 107 -0.90 -8.39 -27.12
C ILE A 107 -0.56 -7.31 -28.16
N GLU A 108 0.40 -6.43 -27.86
CA GLU A 108 0.85 -5.37 -28.77
C GLU A 108 1.40 -5.90 -30.11
N ARG A 109 2.00 -7.11 -30.09
CA ARG A 109 2.47 -7.82 -31.30
C ARG A 109 1.36 -8.58 -32.03
N GLY A 110 0.10 -8.43 -31.61
CA GLY A 110 -1.08 -9.03 -32.22
C GLY A 110 -1.48 -10.40 -31.66
N ASN A 111 -0.78 -10.92 -30.64
CA ASN A 111 -1.17 -12.19 -30.02
C ASN A 111 -2.33 -11.99 -29.03
N ARG A 112 -3.55 -12.03 -29.56
CA ARG A 112 -4.81 -11.89 -28.80
C ARG A 112 -5.53 -13.22 -28.58
N LYS A 113 -4.78 -14.33 -28.47
CA LYS A 113 -5.37 -15.61 -28.10
C LYS A 113 -6.06 -15.50 -26.74
N GLN A 114 -7.19 -16.20 -26.58
CA GLN A 114 -7.99 -16.16 -25.35
C GLN A 114 -7.15 -16.47 -24.10
N GLU A 115 -6.25 -17.46 -24.17
CA GLU A 115 -5.33 -17.81 -23.07
C GLU A 115 -4.46 -16.64 -22.59
N VAL A 116 -3.95 -15.81 -23.53
CA VAL A 116 -3.11 -14.64 -23.22
C VAL A 116 -3.94 -13.55 -22.55
N LEU A 117 -5.14 -13.29 -23.07
CA LEU A 117 -6.04 -12.28 -22.53
C LEU A 117 -6.58 -12.67 -21.14
N GLU A 118 -6.89 -13.94 -20.93
CA GLU A 118 -7.33 -14.47 -19.64
C GLU A 118 -6.22 -14.43 -18.59
N GLU A 119 -5.00 -14.79 -18.97
CA GLU A 119 -3.85 -14.69 -18.07
C GLU A 119 -3.55 -13.24 -17.73
N PHE A 120 -3.61 -12.33 -18.70
CA PHE A 120 -3.46 -10.88 -18.46
C PHE A 120 -4.50 -10.37 -17.46
N ARG A 121 -5.78 -10.68 -17.69
CA ARG A 121 -6.88 -10.32 -16.77
C ARG A 121 -6.65 -10.88 -15.38
N TYR A 122 -6.20 -12.14 -15.28
CA TYR A 122 -5.88 -12.77 -14.00
C TYR A 122 -4.76 -12.02 -13.28
N CYS A 123 -3.65 -11.72 -13.95
CA CYS A 123 -2.52 -11.01 -13.35
C CYS A 123 -2.92 -9.61 -12.85
N VAL A 124 -3.67 -8.85 -13.64
CA VAL A 124 -4.19 -7.54 -13.22
C VAL A 124 -5.13 -7.67 -12.01
N GLY A 125 -6.00 -8.68 -12.01
CA GLY A 125 -6.86 -8.98 -10.86
C GLY A 125 -6.06 -9.27 -9.59
N THR A 126 -5.00 -10.07 -9.70
CA THR A 126 -4.07 -10.36 -8.61
C THR A 126 -3.38 -9.10 -8.10
N LEU A 127 -2.91 -8.24 -9.00
CA LEU A 127 -2.25 -6.96 -8.66
C LEU A 127 -3.18 -6.05 -7.86
N LEU A 128 -4.42 -5.86 -8.35
CA LEU A 128 -5.41 -5.02 -7.70
C LEU A 128 -5.84 -5.59 -6.34
N LYS A 129 -5.96 -6.92 -6.23
CA LYS A 129 -6.26 -7.58 -4.97
C LYS A 129 -5.13 -7.37 -3.96
N TYR A 130 -3.88 -7.54 -4.38
CA TYR A 130 -2.73 -7.33 -3.51
C TYR A 130 -2.63 -5.87 -3.03
N ASP A 131 -2.77 -4.88 -3.92
CA ASP A 131 -2.75 -3.46 -3.54
C ASP A 131 -3.88 -3.10 -2.55
N TRP A 132 -5.06 -3.68 -2.73
CA TRP A 132 -6.19 -3.49 -1.80
C TRP A 132 -5.87 -4.01 -0.39
N GLU A 133 -5.31 -5.21 -0.30
CA GLU A 133 -4.97 -5.84 0.98
C GLU A 133 -3.84 -5.10 1.68
N ARG A 134 -2.83 -4.64 0.91
CA ARG A 134 -1.77 -3.75 1.41
C ARG A 134 -2.35 -2.44 1.95
N SER A 135 -3.23 -1.78 1.21
CA SER A 135 -3.85 -0.51 1.63
C SER A 135 -4.68 -0.67 2.91
N LYS A 136 -5.44 -1.77 3.04
CA LYS A 136 -6.13 -2.11 4.29
C LYS A 136 -5.15 -2.33 5.44
N ASN A 137 -4.03 -3.00 5.18
CA ASN A 137 -3.02 -3.24 6.20
C ASN A 137 -2.34 -1.95 6.67
N GLU A 138 -2.02 -1.03 5.76
CA GLU A 138 -1.44 0.28 6.07
C GLU A 138 -2.40 1.14 6.92
N ALA A 139 -3.71 1.06 6.69
CA ALA A 139 -4.72 1.75 7.49
C ALA A 139 -4.87 1.21 8.92
N LYS A 140 -4.37 -0.01 9.22
CA LYS A 140 -4.39 -0.56 10.58
C LYS A 140 -3.37 0.17 11.49
N PRO A 141 -3.65 0.25 12.81
CA PRO A 141 -2.63 0.63 13.79
C PRO A 141 -1.40 -0.26 13.65
N TRP A 142 -0.20 0.29 13.86
CA TRP A 142 1.07 -0.41 13.64
C TRP A 142 1.16 -1.77 14.35
N ILE A 143 0.55 -1.91 15.53
CA ILE A 143 0.50 -3.16 16.32
C ILE A 143 -0.31 -4.26 15.63
N LYS A 144 -1.28 -3.91 14.77
CA LYS A 144 -2.17 -4.82 14.06
C LYS A 144 -1.76 -5.05 12.60
N ARG A 145 -0.62 -4.51 12.17
CA ARG A 145 -0.15 -4.65 10.79
C ARG A 145 0.46 -6.04 10.58
N GLU A 146 0.01 -6.70 9.53
CA GLU A 146 0.64 -7.92 9.03
C GLU A 146 1.98 -7.56 8.37
N LEU A 147 2.96 -8.48 8.46
CA LEU A 147 4.24 -8.34 7.77
C LEU A 147 4.02 -8.40 6.25
N ASP A 148 4.81 -7.60 5.51
CA ASP A 148 4.72 -7.50 4.04
C ASP A 148 4.89 -8.86 3.35
N ASP A 149 5.87 -9.66 3.78
CA ASP A 149 6.09 -11.02 3.26
C ASP A 149 4.85 -11.92 3.45
N THR A 150 4.10 -11.76 4.53
CA THR A 150 2.88 -12.55 4.79
C THR A 150 1.78 -12.18 3.79
N LEU A 151 1.63 -10.89 3.49
CA LEU A 151 0.67 -10.41 2.48
C LEU A 151 1.07 -10.89 1.08
N LYS A 152 2.36 -10.76 0.73
CA LYS A 152 2.89 -11.22 -0.57
C LYS A 152 2.63 -12.72 -0.78
N ARG A 153 2.97 -13.58 0.18
CA ARG A 153 2.69 -15.03 0.08
C ARG A 153 1.22 -15.33 -0.12
N ARG A 154 0.34 -14.62 0.62
CA ARG A 154 -1.10 -14.88 0.59
C ARG A 154 -1.74 -14.45 -0.73
N PHE A 155 -1.29 -13.36 -1.33
CA PHE A 155 -2.00 -12.72 -2.45
C PHE A 155 -1.26 -12.74 -3.78
N LEU A 156 0.07 -12.83 -3.80
CA LEU A 156 0.84 -12.92 -5.05
C LEU A 156 1.09 -14.38 -5.49
N HIS A 157 0.81 -15.37 -4.63
CA HIS A 157 0.89 -16.81 -4.93
C HIS A 157 2.16 -17.17 -5.73
N LYS A 158 2.00 -17.71 -6.94
CA LYS A 158 3.07 -18.16 -7.85
C LYS A 158 3.99 -17.03 -8.33
N TYR A 159 3.61 -15.77 -8.15
CA TYR A 159 4.41 -14.61 -8.54
C TYR A 159 5.32 -14.10 -7.42
N TYR A 160 5.21 -14.64 -6.20
CA TYR A 160 6.13 -14.34 -5.12
C TYR A 160 7.16 -15.47 -4.98
N LEU A 161 8.42 -15.16 -5.28
CA LEU A 161 9.53 -16.06 -5.01
C LEU A 161 10.02 -15.78 -3.59
N GLU A 162 9.80 -16.73 -2.68
CA GLU A 162 10.43 -16.66 -1.36
C GLU A 162 11.93 -16.89 -1.56
N ASN A 163 12.77 -15.88 -1.31
CA ASN A 163 14.21 -16.10 -1.21
C ASN A 163 14.45 -17.02 0.00
N ASP A 164 14.69 -18.30 -0.25
CA ASP A 164 14.97 -19.35 0.75
C ASP A 164 16.17 -19.03 1.65
N GLU A 165 16.97 -18.01 1.31
CA GLU A 165 18.10 -17.54 2.11
C GLU A 165 17.71 -17.02 3.51
N ARG A 166 16.45 -16.63 3.75
CA ARG A 166 15.98 -16.25 5.09
C ARG A 166 15.66 -17.44 6.01
N LYS A 167 15.66 -18.67 5.50
CA LYS A 167 15.48 -19.89 6.32
C LYS A 167 16.79 -20.47 6.87
N ILE A 168 17.96 -19.99 6.40
CA ILE A 168 19.28 -20.50 6.83
C ILE A 168 19.82 -19.77 8.07
N LYS A 169 19.18 -18.70 8.54
CA LYS A 169 19.53 -18.01 9.79
C LYS A 169 18.42 -18.12 10.83
N LYS A 170 18.22 -19.32 11.37
CA LYS A 170 17.61 -19.54 12.69
C LYS A 170 18.42 -20.55 13.45
#